data_AF-A0A8J6B2N9-F1
#
_entry.id   AF-A0A8J6B2N9-F1
#
_cell.length_a   1.000
_cell.length_b   1.000
_cell.length_c   1.000
_cell.angle_alpha   90.00
_cell.angle_beta   90.00
_cell.angle_gamma   90.00
#
_symmetry.space_group_name_H-M   'P 1'
#
loop_
_entity.id
_entity.type
_entity.pdbx_description
1 polymer ?
#
loop_
_entity_poly.entity_id
_entity_poly.type
_entity_poly.pdbx_seq_one_letter_code
_entity_poly.pdbx_strand_id
1 'polypeptide(L)'
;GAKCEVNTFDGERCLYGALSDTIRRLLKDYKQITAKCMQRDYYDDFMQRLLEQGSYSDTMFLVHGESFCAHRCILSARSPYFTEMFETKWKGKKMIALKHPLVRRGR
;
A
#
# COMPACT_ATOMS: atom_id res chain seq x y z
N GLY A 1 8.82 -14.06 27.77
CA GLY A 1 7.57 -13.29 27.92
C GLY A 1 6.96 -13.07 26.56
N ALA A 2 5.63 -13.02 26.45
CA ALA A 2 4.96 -12.73 25.19
C ALA A 2 5.35 -11.32 24.70
N LYS A 3 5.81 -11.21 23.46
CA LYS A 3 6.06 -9.92 22.84
C LYS A 3 4.76 -9.44 22.20
N CYS A 4 4.37 -8.21 22.49
CA CYS A 4 3.23 -7.57 21.83
C CYS A 4 3.66 -7.11 20.44
N GLU A 5 3.83 -8.07 19.53
CA GLU A 5 4.18 -7.81 18.14
C GLU A 5 2.92 -7.64 17.30
N VAL A 6 2.96 -6.64 16.43
CA VAL A 6 1.81 -6.26 15.61
C VAL A 6 1.52 -7.37 14.61
N ASN A 7 0.24 -7.74 14.45
CA ASN A 7 -0.23 -8.76 13.51
C ASN A 7 0.30 -10.18 13.77
N THR A 8 0.73 -10.49 14.99
CA THR A 8 1.04 -11.86 15.39
C THR A 8 -0.06 -12.38 16.33
N PHE A 9 -0.27 -13.69 16.29
CA PHE A 9 -1.17 -14.37 17.22
C PHE A 9 -0.80 -14.09 18.69
N ASP A 10 0.50 -13.97 18.98
CA ASP A 10 1.00 -13.63 20.31
C ASP A 10 0.67 -12.18 20.73
N GLY A 11 0.69 -11.24 19.77
CA GLY A 11 0.25 -9.86 20.01
C GLY A 11 -1.23 -9.74 20.32
N GLU A 12 -2.08 -10.50 19.62
CA GLU A 12 -3.52 -10.54 19.90
C GLU A 12 -3.81 -11.07 21.32
N ARG A 13 -3.17 -12.18 21.70
CA ARG A 13 -3.32 -12.74 23.06
C ARG A 13 -2.82 -11.78 24.14
N CYS A 14 -1.78 -11.01 23.87
CA CYS A 14 -1.28 -9.98 24.79
C CYS A 14 -2.33 -8.88 25.04
N LEU A 15 -3.02 -8.42 24.00
CA LEU A 15 -4.06 -7.38 24.13
C LEU A 15 -5.31 -7.89 24.87
N TYR A 16 -5.77 -9.10 24.56
CA TYR A 16 -6.94 -9.70 25.21
C TYR A 16 -6.65 -10.15 26.64
N GLY A 17 -5.41 -10.55 26.93
CA GLY A 17 -4.93 -10.95 28.27
C GLY A 17 -4.56 -9.77 29.19
N ALA A 18 -4.69 -8.53 28.74
CA ALA A 18 -4.37 -7.36 29.57
C ALA A 18 -5.33 -7.24 30.77
N LEU A 19 -4.75 -7.20 31.96
CA LEU A 19 -5.45 -7.27 33.25
C LEU A 19 -6.40 -6.08 33.52
N SER A 20 -6.14 -4.91 32.92
CA SER A 20 -6.94 -3.71 33.13
C SER A 20 -7.16 -2.90 31.85
N ASP A 21 -8.24 -2.13 31.84
CA ASP A 21 -8.61 -1.26 30.72
C ASP A 21 -7.55 -0.17 30.46
N THR A 22 -6.85 0.28 31.49
CA THR A 22 -5.75 1.25 31.38
C THR A 22 -4.59 0.69 30.57
N ILE A 23 -4.20 -0.57 30.82
CA ILE A 23 -3.13 -1.25 30.08
C ILE A 23 -3.58 -1.48 28.62
N ARG A 24 -4.85 -1.86 28.41
CA ARG A 24 -5.39 -2.04 27.07
C ARG A 24 -5.40 -0.75 26.26
N ARG A 25 -5.73 0.39 26.90
CA ARG A 25 -5.68 1.72 26.27
C ARG A 25 -4.25 2.13 25.96
N LEU A 26 -3.32 1.92 26.89
CA LEU A 26 -1.90 2.19 26.66
C LEU A 26 -1.33 1.39 25.47
N LEU A 27 -1.68 0.12 25.34
CA LEU A 27 -1.28 -0.72 24.19
C LEU A 27 -1.88 -0.24 22.86
N LYS A 28 -3.11 0.30 22.88
CA LYS A 28 -3.76 0.92 21.71
C LYS A 28 -3.13 2.28 21.35
N ASP A 29 -2.82 3.10 22.35
CA ASP A 29 -2.27 4.45 22.18
C ASP A 29 -0.82 4.44 21.68
N TYR A 30 -0.07 3.36 21.97
CA TYR A 30 1.32 3.17 21.53
C TYR A 30 1.50 3.05 20.00
N LYS A 31 0.46 3.31 19.19
CA LYS A 31 0.46 3.35 17.70
C LYS A 31 1.03 2.13 16.98
N GLN A 32 1.34 1.06 17.69
CA GLN A 32 1.64 -0.22 17.06
C GLN A 32 0.38 -0.92 16.54
N ILE A 33 -0.82 -0.61 17.09
CA ILE A 33 -2.09 -1.13 16.59
C ILE A 33 -3.07 0.04 16.43
N THR A 34 -3.07 0.70 15.28
CA THR A 34 -4.14 1.67 14.98
C THR A 34 -5.39 0.93 14.52
N ALA A 35 -6.58 1.46 14.86
CA ALA A 35 -7.87 0.85 14.49
C ALA A 35 -8.06 0.66 12.97
N LYS A 36 -7.31 1.40 12.13
CA LYS A 36 -7.25 1.19 10.67
C LYS A 36 -6.48 -0.07 10.26
N CYS A 37 -5.63 -0.60 11.13
CA CYS A 37 -4.93 -1.88 10.93
C CYS A 37 -5.74 -3.08 11.44
N MET A 38 -6.87 -2.84 12.13
CA MET A 38 -7.70 -3.90 12.72
C MET A 38 -8.75 -4.46 11.75
N GLN A 39 -8.85 -3.94 10.54
CA GLN A 39 -9.51 -4.64 9.44
C GLN A 39 -8.49 -4.83 8.33
N ARG A 40 -8.21 -6.08 7.96
CA ARG A 40 -7.82 -6.35 6.58
C ARG A 40 -9.03 -6.02 5.73
N ASP A 41 -9.18 -4.75 5.37
CA ASP A 41 -10.28 -4.32 4.54
C ASP A 41 -10.13 -5.05 3.21
N TYR A 42 -11.16 -5.78 2.77
CA TYR A 42 -11.19 -6.52 1.51
C TYR A 42 -10.72 -5.65 0.32
N TYR A 43 -10.93 -4.33 0.44
CA TYR A 43 -10.43 -3.33 -0.49
C TYR A 43 -8.90 -3.28 -0.57
N ASP A 44 -8.18 -3.24 0.55
CA ASP A 44 -6.72 -3.17 0.54
C ASP A 44 -6.11 -4.46 -0.03
N ASP A 45 -6.63 -5.62 0.37
CA ASP A 45 -6.25 -6.92 -0.19
C ASP A 45 -6.57 -7.02 -1.69
N PHE A 46 -7.67 -6.40 -2.15
CA PHE A 46 -8.02 -6.34 -3.57
C PHE A 46 -7.05 -5.44 -4.36
N MET A 47 -6.74 -4.25 -3.84
CA MET A 47 -5.81 -3.31 -4.47
C MET A 47 -4.39 -3.87 -4.52
N GLN A 48 -3.95 -4.56 -3.46
CA GLN A 48 -2.67 -5.27 -3.44
C GLN A 48 -2.62 -6.36 -4.51
N ARG A 49 -3.65 -7.21 -4.60
CA ARG A 49 -3.73 -8.26 -5.64
C ARG A 49 -3.73 -7.69 -7.06
N LEU A 50 -4.42 -6.57 -7.31
CA LEU A 50 -4.37 -5.90 -8.62
C LEU A 50 -2.94 -5.46 -8.98
N LEU A 51 -2.21 -4.90 -8.02
CA LEU A 51 -0.83 -4.48 -8.23
C LEU A 51 0.11 -5.66 -8.49
N GLU A 52 0.02 -6.72 -7.68
CA GLU A 52 0.91 -7.88 -7.75
C GLU A 52 0.66 -8.76 -8.99
N GLN A 53 -0.61 -8.97 -9.36
CA GLN A 53 -0.97 -9.82 -10.49
C GLN A 53 -0.94 -9.07 -11.82
N GLY A 54 -1.12 -7.75 -11.81
CA GLY A 54 -1.18 -6.93 -13.03
C GLY A 54 -2.44 -7.16 -13.88
N SER A 55 -3.43 -7.89 -13.36
CA SER A 55 -4.69 -8.18 -14.07
C SER A 55 -5.36 -6.89 -14.55
N TYR A 56 -5.72 -6.84 -15.83
CA TYR A 56 -6.35 -5.68 -16.49
C TYR A 56 -5.53 -4.38 -16.48
N SER A 57 -4.20 -4.45 -16.32
CA SER A 57 -3.34 -3.28 -16.47
C SER A 57 -3.43 -2.71 -17.89
N ASP A 58 -3.61 -1.40 -17.99
CA ASP A 58 -3.72 -0.65 -19.25
C ASP A 58 -2.51 0.26 -19.52
N THR A 59 -1.53 0.26 -18.61
CA THR A 59 -0.27 0.97 -18.75
C THR A 59 0.89 0.21 -18.10
N MET A 60 2.11 0.43 -18.58
CA MET A 60 3.34 -0.14 -18.04
C MET A 60 4.39 0.95 -17.84
N PHE A 61 5.05 0.95 -16.69
CA PHE A 61 6.18 1.85 -16.40
C PHE A 61 7.49 1.08 -16.49
N LEU A 62 8.45 1.62 -17.26
CA LEU A 62 9.82 1.13 -17.28
C LEU A 62 10.67 2.02 -16.37
N VAL A 63 11.15 1.45 -15.27
CA VAL A 63 11.92 2.14 -14.24
C VAL A 63 13.23 1.38 -14.04
N HIS A 64 14.37 2.01 -14.34
CA HIS A 64 15.70 1.38 -14.17
C HIS A 64 15.84 -0.01 -14.83
N GLY A 65 15.16 -0.23 -15.95
CA GLY A 65 15.16 -1.51 -16.67
C GLY A 65 14.11 -2.52 -16.18
N GLU A 66 13.40 -2.22 -15.10
CA GLU A 66 12.31 -3.05 -14.57
C GLU A 66 10.95 -2.54 -15.04
N SER A 67 10.05 -3.47 -15.34
CA SER A 67 8.71 -3.16 -15.87
C SER A 67 7.65 -3.34 -14.80
N PHE A 68 6.80 -2.33 -14.64
CA PHE A 68 5.72 -2.30 -13.66
C PHE A 68 4.39 -2.12 -14.39
N CYS A 69 3.55 -3.16 -14.40
CA CYS A 69 2.17 -3.05 -14.86
C CYS A 69 1.35 -2.22 -13.87
N ALA A 70 0.48 -1.35 -14.37
CA ALA A 70 -0.34 -0.49 -13.55
C ALA A 70 -1.67 -0.13 -14.24
N HIS A 71 -2.54 0.55 -13.50
CA HIS A 71 -3.89 0.91 -13.92
C HIS A 71 -4.05 2.43 -13.93
N ARG A 72 -4.35 3.01 -15.08
CA ARG A 72 -4.49 4.47 -15.24
C ARG A 72 -5.60 5.02 -14.36
N CYS A 73 -6.73 4.32 -14.27
CA CYS A 73 -7.87 4.77 -13.46
C CYS A 73 -7.52 4.90 -11.97
N ILE A 74 -6.80 3.91 -11.42
CA ILE A 74 -6.35 3.90 -10.03
C ILE A 74 -5.35 5.03 -9.80
N LEU A 75 -4.32 5.14 -10.63
CA LEU A 75 -3.28 6.16 -10.48
C LEU A 75 -3.84 7.59 -10.60
N SER A 76 -4.75 7.81 -11.56
CA SER A 76 -5.42 9.11 -11.77
C SER A 76 -6.29 9.48 -10.57
N ALA A 77 -7.09 8.53 -10.05
CA ALA A 77 -7.94 8.76 -8.89
C ALA A 77 -7.13 9.07 -7.61
N ARG A 78 -5.90 8.56 -7.51
CA ARG A 78 -5.04 8.72 -6.32
C ARG A 78 -4.06 9.86 -6.43
N SER A 79 -3.86 10.46 -7.61
CA SER A 79 -2.89 11.53 -7.81
C SER A 79 -3.24 12.42 -9.02
N PRO A 80 -3.46 13.72 -8.80
CA PRO A 80 -3.68 14.68 -9.90
C PRO A 80 -2.54 14.71 -10.92
N TYR A 81 -1.30 14.45 -10.47
CA TYR A 81 -0.13 14.35 -11.35
C TYR A 81 -0.33 13.26 -12.41
N PHE A 82 -0.81 12.08 -12.01
CA PHE A 82 -1.02 10.99 -12.95
C PHE A 82 -2.13 11.33 -13.94
N THR A 83 -3.23 11.94 -13.48
CA THR A 83 -4.31 12.43 -14.35
C THR A 83 -3.76 13.37 -15.43
N GLU A 84 -3.08 14.44 -15.02
CA GLU A 84 -2.51 15.43 -15.94
C GLU A 84 -1.55 14.77 -16.94
N MET A 85 -0.66 13.90 -16.46
CA MET A 85 0.32 13.25 -17.31
C MET A 85 -0.32 12.29 -18.32
N PHE A 86 -1.38 11.56 -17.94
CA PHE A 86 -2.13 10.68 -18.84
C PHE A 86 -2.98 11.44 -19.87
N GLU A 87 -3.37 12.67 -19.58
CA GLU A 87 -4.08 13.56 -20.51
C GLU A 87 -3.14 14.36 -21.43
N THR A 88 -1.88 14.51 -21.03
CA THR A 88 -0.87 15.30 -21.75
C THR A 88 0.25 14.40 -22.30
N LYS A 89 1.42 14.37 -21.62
CA LYS A 89 2.67 13.76 -22.09
C LYS A 89 2.56 12.25 -22.37
N TRP A 90 1.67 11.55 -21.68
CA TRP A 90 1.45 10.11 -21.76
C TRP A 90 0.10 9.74 -22.41
N LYS A 91 -0.56 10.70 -23.06
CA LYS A 91 -1.79 10.43 -23.81
C LYS A 91 -1.55 9.40 -24.91
N GLY A 92 -2.39 8.37 -24.94
CA GLY A 92 -2.30 7.25 -25.90
C GLY A 92 -1.10 6.31 -25.72
N LYS A 93 -0.19 6.58 -24.77
CA LYS A 93 0.97 5.70 -24.53
C LYS A 93 0.59 4.56 -23.62
N LYS A 94 0.92 3.33 -24.02
CA LYS A 94 0.81 2.11 -23.20
C LYS A 94 2.05 1.84 -22.37
N MET A 95 3.22 2.30 -22.81
CA MET A 95 4.49 2.10 -22.12
C MET A 95 5.15 3.46 -21.84
N ILE A 96 5.58 3.67 -20.60
CA ILE A 96 6.11 4.94 -20.10
C ILE A 96 7.46 4.68 -19.43
N ALA A 97 8.53 5.18 -20.04
CA ALA A 97 9.87 5.12 -19.42
C ALA A 97 10.06 6.28 -18.44
N LEU A 98 10.30 5.96 -17.17
CA LEU A 98 10.62 6.93 -16.13
C LEU A 98 12.15 6.99 -15.94
N LYS A 99 12.73 8.12 -16.35
CA LYS A 99 14.18 8.40 -16.24
C LYS A 99 14.48 9.55 -15.27
N HIS A 100 13.48 9.97 -14.49
CA HIS A 100 13.61 11.17 -13.66
C HIS A 100 14.55 10.92 -12.47
N PRO A 101 15.47 11.84 -12.12
CA PRO A 101 16.46 11.62 -11.05
C PRO A 101 15.88 11.28 -9.67
N LEU A 102 14.65 11.72 -9.40
CA LEU A 102 13.95 11.43 -8.14
C LEU A 102 13.34 10.02 -8.08
N VAL A 103 13.24 9.31 -9.20
CA VAL A 103 12.73 7.94 -9.24
C VAL A 103 13.84 7.03 -8.74
N ARG A 104 13.79 6.67 -7.46
CA ARG A 104 14.78 5.82 -6.80
C ARG A 104 14.51 4.35 -7.10
N ARG A 105 15.57 3.54 -7.14
CA ARG A 105 15.45 2.09 -7.13
C ARG A 105 14.82 1.66 -5.79
N GLY A 106 13.78 0.84 -5.83
CA GLY A 106 13.24 0.21 -4.61
C GLY A 106 14.34 -0.59 -3.92
N ARG A 107 14.43 -0.49 -2.59
CA ARG A 107 15.30 -1.36 -1.77
C ARG A 107 14.60 -2.67 -1.50
#